data_AF-A0A962Z1R9-F1
#
_entry.id   AF-A0A962Z1R9-F1
#
_cell.length_a   1.000
_cell.length_b   1.000
_cell.length_c   1.000
_cell.angle_alpha   90.00
_cell.angle_beta   90.00
_cell.angle_gamma   90.00
#
_symmetry.space_group_name_H-M   'P 1'
#
loop_
_entity.id
_entity.type
_entity.pdbx_description
1 polymer ?
#
loop_
_entity_poly.entity_id
_entity_poly.type
_entity_poly.pdbx_seq_one_letter_code
_entity_poly.pdbx_strand_id
1 'polypeptide(L)'
;MSSEQGFIDLRLNVQEGHNQESFWPSFTDIMTVVVMIFMIAMVVLLLRNIELVNQLRSTMTAEREAMELARSTGEEKEHISLRLMAAENELSIRRMQQRELDEANREQKRLIISQTDLIARLKLETDTLTRSKAQLSSENSSLSQRLERANERVQSLQQDQQNLQQDLSSTRQQLESSKRQLASMAHDVTSLQQLQETTRAQYDSLQQRLEQSTAELQQAKTAMHNSGFKLNSLQGEYDKLKVEYDKLFRPARSPEGRYLVIVRYSKANGNPQIEYTTDPLSGYETISREELEQRLSRLKAEKPNGLYIKVVFPENSGLAYNEAWKFTSELHARYDYYSQPDVPDPDLPGSNGKPEKPVPPAQ
;
A
#
# COMPACT_ATOMS: atom_id res chain seq x y z
N MET A 1 104.43 72.48 132.09
CA MET A 1 105.41 72.56 133.19
C MET A 1 106.77 72.35 132.52
N SER A 2 107.43 73.40 132.00
CA SER A 2 108.21 74.46 132.69
C SER A 2 109.42 73.83 133.41
N SER A 3 110.67 74.29 133.31
CA SER A 3 111.24 75.56 132.84
C SER A 3 112.77 75.54 133.07
N GLU A 4 113.50 76.19 132.17
CA GLU A 4 114.57 77.20 132.41
C GLU A 4 115.93 76.81 133.06
N GLN A 5 117.05 77.12 132.37
CA GLN A 5 118.03 78.23 132.59
C GLN A 5 119.00 77.96 133.75
N GLY A 6 120.27 78.37 133.78
CA GLY A 6 121.05 79.30 132.99
C GLY A 6 122.49 79.35 133.58
N PHE A 7 123.33 80.12 132.91
CA PHE A 7 124.77 80.36 133.08
C PHE A 7 125.25 80.80 134.48
N ILE A 8 126.58 80.77 134.73
CA ILE A 8 127.46 81.94 134.99
C ILE A 8 128.88 81.48 135.39
N ASP A 9 129.87 82.26 134.94
CA ASP A 9 131.32 82.10 135.10
C ASP A 9 131.92 83.14 136.07
N LEU A 10 133.14 82.85 136.53
CA LEU A 10 134.22 83.70 137.08
C LEU A 10 134.27 84.10 138.57
N ARG A 11 135.49 83.93 139.13
CA ARG A 11 136.12 84.41 140.40
C ARG A 11 136.27 83.31 141.48
N LEU A 12 137.32 83.17 142.30
CA LEU A 12 138.33 84.08 142.90
C LEU A 12 139.46 83.20 143.54
N ASN A 13 140.69 83.72 143.59
CA ASN A 13 141.71 83.63 144.68
C ASN A 13 141.76 82.41 145.65
N VAL A 14 142.94 81.76 145.78
CA VAL A 14 143.77 81.51 147.00
C VAL A 14 144.73 80.30 146.83
N GLN A 15 146.00 80.48 147.25
CA GLN A 15 147.08 79.50 147.52
C GLN A 15 147.94 78.97 146.34
N GLU A 16 149.27 78.77 146.38
CA GLU A 16 150.49 79.26 147.08
C GLU A 16 151.67 78.42 146.50
N GLY A 17 152.92 78.93 146.53
CA GLY A 17 154.16 78.13 146.36
C GLY A 17 154.68 78.01 144.91
N HIS A 18 155.79 78.61 144.47
CA HIS A 18 157.22 78.49 144.83
C HIS A 18 157.96 77.22 144.34
N ASN A 19 159.13 77.48 143.72
CA ASN A 19 160.24 76.59 143.30
C ASN A 19 160.01 75.80 141.98
N GLN A 20 160.59 76.23 140.86
CA GLN A 20 161.95 75.95 140.35
C GLN A 20 162.08 74.62 139.58
N GLU A 21 162.66 74.75 138.37
CA GLU A 21 163.44 73.76 137.59
C GLU A 21 162.72 72.78 136.62
N SER A 22 163.21 72.77 135.37
CA SER A 22 163.28 71.63 134.41
C SER A 22 162.50 71.74 133.07
N PHE A 23 163.27 71.90 131.98
CA PHE A 23 163.31 71.15 130.69
C PHE A 23 162.04 70.40 130.13
N TRP A 24 161.81 70.50 128.79
CA TRP A 24 161.01 69.66 127.81
C TRP A 24 159.75 70.28 127.06
N PRO A 25 159.37 69.86 125.80
CA PRO A 25 158.92 70.72 124.66
C PRO A 25 157.56 70.43 123.92
N SER A 26 157.24 71.33 122.94
CA SER A 26 156.39 71.28 121.71
C SER A 26 154.91 71.76 121.73
N PHE A 27 154.59 72.74 120.86
CA PHE A 27 153.33 73.52 120.83
C PHE A 27 152.67 73.58 119.43
N THR A 28 153.06 72.68 118.50
CA THR A 28 152.65 72.72 117.08
C THR A 28 151.45 71.83 116.74
N ASP A 29 151.00 70.96 117.66
CA ASP A 29 150.09 69.84 117.32
C ASP A 29 148.59 70.07 117.63
N ILE A 30 148.24 71.15 118.36
CA ILE A 30 146.83 71.42 118.72
C ILE A 30 146.10 72.25 117.64
N MET A 31 146.83 73.05 116.86
CA MET A 31 146.27 73.88 115.80
C MET A 31 145.84 73.05 114.58
N THR A 32 146.59 72.00 114.24
CA THR A 32 146.27 71.08 113.15
C THR A 32 144.99 70.29 113.44
N VAL A 33 144.74 69.91 114.70
CA VAL A 33 143.53 69.19 115.13
C VAL A 33 142.27 70.04 114.99
N VAL A 34 142.32 71.32 115.40
CA VAL A 34 141.17 72.24 115.25
C VAL A 34 140.85 72.48 113.77
N VAL A 35 141.87 72.59 112.91
CA VAL A 35 141.69 72.71 111.45
C VAL A 35 141.13 71.42 110.85
N MET A 36 141.55 70.24 111.34
CA MET A 36 141.06 68.96 110.83
C MET A 36 139.58 68.72 111.18
N ILE A 37 139.13 69.10 112.39
CA ILE A 37 137.71 69.05 112.77
C ILE A 37 136.89 69.99 111.88
N PHE A 38 137.40 71.20 111.61
CA PHE A 38 136.72 72.16 110.74
C PHE A 38 136.67 71.68 109.28
N MET A 39 137.74 71.07 108.77
CA MET A 39 137.80 70.43 107.46
C MET A 39 136.80 69.26 107.36
N ILE A 40 136.74 68.37 108.36
CA ILE A 40 135.79 67.25 108.37
C ILE A 40 134.34 67.76 108.45
N ALA A 41 134.06 68.76 109.28
CA ALA A 41 132.73 69.36 109.36
C ALA A 41 132.30 70.02 108.04
N MET A 42 133.24 70.71 107.35
CA MET A 42 133.00 71.29 106.02
C MET A 42 132.80 70.22 104.94
N VAL A 43 133.58 69.13 104.98
CA VAL A 43 133.40 67.98 104.07
C VAL A 43 132.05 67.30 104.31
N VAL A 44 131.62 67.10 105.56
CA VAL A 44 130.31 66.51 105.88
C VAL A 44 129.16 67.43 105.45
N LEU A 45 129.27 68.74 105.64
CA LEU A 45 128.30 69.71 105.13
C LEU A 45 128.25 69.72 103.60
N LEU A 46 129.41 69.64 102.93
CA LEU A 46 129.48 69.52 101.47
C LEU A 46 128.87 68.21 100.99
N LEU A 47 129.16 67.08 101.62
CA LEU A 47 128.56 65.79 101.28
C LEU A 47 127.05 65.82 101.47
N ARG A 48 126.55 66.38 102.58
CA ARG A 48 125.11 66.55 102.84
C ARG A 48 124.45 67.50 101.84
N ASN A 49 125.13 68.58 101.47
CA ASN A 49 124.65 69.54 100.47
C ASN A 49 124.62 68.90 99.07
N ILE A 50 125.67 68.17 98.69
CA ILE A 50 125.76 67.39 97.45
C ILE A 50 124.66 66.33 97.42
N GLU A 51 124.39 65.66 98.53
CA GLU A 51 123.34 64.63 98.63
C GLU A 51 121.93 65.23 98.52
N LEU A 52 121.65 66.36 99.19
CA LEU A 52 120.40 67.10 99.05
C LEU A 52 120.19 67.62 97.62
N VAL A 53 121.24 68.18 97.00
CA VAL A 53 121.21 68.63 95.60
C VAL A 53 121.00 67.45 94.65
N ASN A 54 121.60 66.30 94.92
CA ASN A 54 121.40 65.08 94.13
C ASN A 54 120.00 64.51 94.31
N GLN A 55 119.44 64.53 95.52
CA GLN A 55 118.05 64.14 95.78
C GLN A 55 117.08 65.10 95.05
N LEU A 56 117.25 66.42 95.19
CA LEU A 56 116.44 67.42 94.47
C LEU A 56 116.54 67.29 92.95
N ARG A 57 117.74 67.02 92.42
CA ARG A 57 117.93 66.75 91.00
C ARG A 57 117.23 65.47 90.58
N SER A 58 117.35 64.38 91.35
CA SER A 58 116.66 63.12 91.07
C SER A 58 115.14 63.25 91.13
N THR A 59 114.61 64.07 92.04
CA THR A 59 113.16 64.33 92.13
C THR A 59 112.70 65.23 90.99
N MET A 60 113.48 66.26 90.61
CA MET A 60 113.14 67.08 89.44
C MET A 60 113.27 66.33 88.12
N THR A 61 114.26 65.44 87.98
CA THR A 61 114.38 64.60 86.78
C THR A 61 113.25 63.57 86.73
N ALA A 62 112.91 62.93 87.85
CA ALA A 62 111.76 62.03 87.91
C ALA A 62 110.44 62.76 87.66
N GLU A 63 110.28 64.00 88.13
CA GLU A 63 109.10 64.83 87.87
C GLU A 63 109.02 65.24 86.38
N ARG A 64 110.14 65.63 85.77
CA ARG A 64 110.20 65.90 84.32
C ARG A 64 109.90 64.67 83.49
N GLU A 65 110.48 63.52 83.83
CA GLU A 65 110.21 62.24 83.16
C GLU A 65 108.74 61.83 83.32
N ALA A 66 108.17 61.98 84.52
CA ALA A 66 106.76 61.70 84.77
C ALA A 66 105.84 62.68 84.01
N MET A 67 106.22 63.96 83.90
CA MET A 67 105.45 64.98 83.17
C MET A 67 105.54 64.79 81.66
N GLU A 68 106.72 64.46 81.13
CA GLU A 68 106.91 64.12 79.71
C GLU A 68 106.16 62.83 79.35
N LEU A 69 106.20 61.81 80.20
CA LEU A 69 105.41 60.58 80.04
C LEU A 69 103.91 60.86 80.15
N ALA A 70 103.46 61.69 81.09
CA ALA A 70 102.05 62.09 81.22
C ALA A 70 101.59 62.90 80.00
N ARG A 71 102.47 63.73 79.43
CA ARG A 71 102.18 64.50 78.22
C ARG A 71 102.16 63.63 76.98
N SER A 72 103.15 62.78 76.75
CA SER A 72 103.17 61.87 75.61
C SER A 72 102.01 60.88 75.67
N THR A 73 101.71 60.32 76.86
CA THR A 73 100.52 59.49 77.04
C THR A 73 99.21 60.27 76.92
N GLY A 74 99.20 61.56 77.28
CA GLY A 74 98.06 62.46 77.06
C GLY A 74 97.80 62.72 75.58
N GLU A 75 98.84 63.08 74.81
CA GLU A 75 98.80 63.30 73.37
C GLU A 75 98.44 62.00 72.61
N GLU A 76 98.99 60.86 73.03
CA GLU A 76 98.61 59.54 72.51
C GLU A 76 97.15 59.20 72.82
N LYS A 77 96.68 59.44 74.05
CA LYS A 77 95.27 59.25 74.43
C LYS A 77 94.33 60.15 73.63
N GLU A 78 94.70 61.41 73.42
CA GLU A 78 93.91 62.35 72.62
C GLU A 78 93.84 61.91 71.15
N HIS A 79 94.97 61.53 70.55
CA HIS A 79 95.01 60.99 69.20
C HIS A 79 94.22 59.69 69.05
N ILE A 80 94.34 58.77 70.02
CA ILE A 80 93.55 57.53 70.06
C ILE A 80 92.06 57.86 70.23
N SER A 81 91.70 58.83 71.07
CA SER A 81 90.32 59.27 71.28
C SER A 81 89.72 59.85 69.99
N LEU A 82 90.48 60.67 69.26
CA LEU A 82 90.06 61.21 67.96
C LEU A 82 89.89 60.11 66.92
N ARG A 83 90.81 59.13 66.85
CA ARG A 83 90.68 57.97 65.96
C ARG A 83 89.51 57.08 66.34
N LEU A 84 89.25 56.90 67.63
CA LEU A 84 88.09 56.16 68.13
C LEU A 84 86.80 56.87 67.73
N MET A 85 86.69 58.19 67.93
CA MET A 85 85.52 58.97 67.50
C MET A 85 85.31 58.91 65.98
N ALA A 86 86.38 59.01 65.18
CA ALA A 86 86.30 58.87 63.73
C ALA A 86 85.83 57.47 63.31
N ALA A 87 86.39 56.42 63.91
CA ALA A 87 85.99 55.04 63.66
C ALA A 87 84.55 54.76 64.12
N GLU A 88 84.12 55.31 65.26
CA GLU A 88 82.75 55.22 65.76
C GLU A 88 81.76 55.91 64.83
N ASN A 89 82.11 57.09 64.31
CA ASN A 89 81.32 57.81 63.31
C ASN A 89 81.22 57.01 62.00
N GLU A 90 82.34 56.50 61.48
CA GLU A 90 82.34 55.63 60.29
C GLU A 90 81.46 54.40 60.51
N LEU A 91 81.56 53.76 61.67
CA LEU A 91 80.76 52.60 62.05
C LEU A 91 79.27 52.97 62.14
N SER A 92 78.94 54.15 62.66
CA SER A 92 77.56 54.65 62.70
C SER A 92 76.98 54.86 61.29
N ILE A 93 77.76 55.43 60.37
CA ILE A 93 77.36 55.66 58.97
C ILE A 93 77.19 54.33 58.26
N ARG A 94 78.13 53.39 58.43
CA ARG A 94 78.04 52.04 57.86
C ARG A 94 76.82 51.27 58.38
N ARG A 95 76.51 51.39 59.67
CA ARG A 95 75.28 50.82 60.25
C ARG A 95 74.02 51.46 59.66
N MET A 96 74.02 52.78 59.43
CA MET A 96 72.90 53.47 58.79
C MET A 96 72.70 52.97 57.35
N GLN A 97 73.77 52.91 56.55
CA GLN A 97 73.75 52.37 55.18
C GLN A 97 73.25 50.90 55.15
N GLN A 98 73.69 50.07 56.10
CA GLN A 98 73.18 48.70 56.23
C GLN A 98 71.69 48.66 56.54
N ARG A 99 71.20 49.51 57.44
CA ARG A 99 69.77 49.59 57.75
C ARG A 99 68.94 50.04 56.55
N GLU A 100 69.42 51.02 55.78
CA GLU A 100 68.75 51.47 54.55
C GLU A 100 68.70 50.36 53.50
N LEU A 101 69.81 49.66 53.29
CA LEU A 101 69.87 48.51 52.38
C LEU A 101 68.98 47.35 52.86
N ASP A 102 68.93 47.10 54.17
CA ASP A 102 68.07 46.07 54.77
C ASP A 102 66.59 46.42 54.60
N GLU A 103 66.22 47.69 54.78
CA GLU A 103 64.85 48.15 54.59
C GLU A 103 64.44 48.07 53.12
N ALA A 104 65.29 48.54 52.19
CA ALA A 104 65.06 48.39 50.75
C ALA A 104 64.92 46.91 50.34
N ASN A 105 65.77 46.03 50.89
CA ASN A 105 65.66 44.58 50.67
C ASN A 105 64.36 44.00 51.22
N ARG A 106 63.87 44.47 52.37
CA ARG A 106 62.58 44.04 52.93
C ARG A 106 61.41 44.48 52.07
N GLU A 107 61.43 45.71 51.58
CA GLU A 107 60.41 46.21 50.64
C GLU A 107 60.41 45.41 49.35
N GLN A 108 61.58 45.16 48.76
CA GLN A 108 61.71 44.33 47.57
C GLN A 108 61.19 42.90 47.81
N LYS A 109 61.52 42.29 48.96
CA LYS A 109 60.99 40.96 49.34
C LYS A 109 59.47 40.97 49.47
N ARG A 110 58.89 42.00 50.09
CA ARG A 110 57.42 42.16 50.18
C ARG A 110 56.78 42.26 48.80
N LEU A 111 57.39 43.04 47.89
CA LEU A 111 56.92 43.17 46.52
C LEU A 111 57.00 41.84 45.76
N ILE A 112 58.10 41.10 45.89
CA ILE A 112 58.26 39.78 45.27
C ILE A 112 57.20 38.81 45.78
N ILE A 113 56.91 38.80 47.09
CA ILE A 113 55.85 37.96 47.66
C ILE A 113 54.49 38.33 47.04
N SER A 114 54.15 39.63 47.01
CA SER A 114 52.91 40.10 46.40
C SER A 114 52.79 39.75 44.91
N GLN A 115 53.89 39.87 44.15
CA GLN A 115 53.92 39.51 42.74
C GLN A 115 53.78 37.99 42.54
N THR A 116 54.42 37.20 43.40
CA THR A 116 54.33 35.73 43.38
C THR A 116 52.89 35.28 43.63
N ASP A 117 52.21 35.90 44.61
CA ASP A 117 50.80 35.62 44.89
C ASP A 117 49.89 36.00 43.71
N LEU A 118 50.15 37.14 43.05
CA LEU A 118 49.41 37.54 41.86
C LEU A 118 49.62 36.56 40.71
N ILE A 119 50.87 36.16 40.44
CA ILE A 119 51.20 35.17 39.42
C ILE A 119 50.50 33.83 39.71
N ALA A 120 50.48 33.39 40.98
CA ALA A 120 49.78 32.17 41.38
C ALA A 120 48.28 32.26 41.12
N ARG A 121 47.64 33.39 41.42
CA ARG A 121 46.22 33.65 41.14
C ARG A 121 45.92 33.68 39.64
N LEU A 122 46.71 34.42 38.87
CA LEU A 122 46.55 34.50 37.41
C LEU A 122 46.77 33.16 36.72
N LYS A 123 47.70 32.34 37.23
CA LYS A 123 47.91 30.98 36.75
C LYS A 123 46.68 30.11 37.01
N LEU A 124 46.13 30.18 38.22
CA LEU A 124 44.91 29.45 38.56
C LEU A 124 43.74 29.90 37.66
N GLU A 125 43.58 31.20 37.45
CA GLU A 125 42.55 31.75 36.57
C GLU A 125 42.74 31.24 35.13
N THR A 126 43.96 31.27 34.61
CA THR A 126 44.31 30.73 33.29
C THR A 126 43.98 29.24 33.17
N ASP A 127 44.27 28.45 34.20
CA ASP A 127 43.94 27.03 34.23
C ASP A 127 42.42 26.80 34.23
N THR A 128 41.67 27.60 35.00
CA THR A 128 40.19 27.53 35.01
C THR A 128 39.58 27.93 33.67
N LEU A 129 40.07 29.01 33.05
CA LEU A 129 39.63 29.47 31.73
C LEU A 129 39.95 28.43 30.66
N THR A 130 41.12 27.79 30.73
CA THR A 130 41.52 26.73 29.80
C THR A 130 40.57 25.53 29.91
N ARG A 131 40.20 25.11 31.13
CA ARG A 131 39.21 24.05 31.34
C ARG A 131 37.83 24.43 30.81
N SER A 132 37.37 25.66 31.09
CA SER A 132 36.09 26.16 30.58
C SER A 132 36.06 26.19 29.05
N LYS A 133 37.13 26.68 28.41
CA LYS A 133 37.27 26.67 26.95
C LYS A 133 37.22 25.25 26.38
N ALA A 134 37.90 24.29 27.01
CA ALA A 134 37.86 22.89 26.59
C ALA A 134 36.45 22.29 26.72
N GLN A 135 35.74 22.59 27.81
CA GLN A 135 34.36 22.16 28.01
C GLN A 135 33.43 22.74 26.95
N LEU A 136 33.47 24.07 26.74
CA LEU A 136 32.65 24.73 25.71
C LEU A 136 32.96 24.22 24.30
N SER A 137 34.23 23.90 24.00
CA SER A 137 34.60 23.29 22.73
C SER A 137 34.01 21.89 22.56
N SER A 138 33.96 21.10 23.62
CA SER A 138 33.34 19.77 23.60
C SER A 138 31.82 19.87 23.44
N GLU A 139 31.17 20.78 24.18
CA GLU A 139 29.74 21.05 24.07
C GLU A 139 29.38 21.53 22.66
N ASN A 140 30.12 22.46 22.08
CA ASN A 140 29.92 22.92 20.70
C ASN A 140 30.06 21.78 19.69
N SER A 141 31.08 20.92 19.83
CA SER A 141 31.22 19.74 18.96
C SER A 141 30.00 18.81 19.06
N SER A 142 29.53 18.57 20.29
CA SER A 142 28.34 17.73 20.53
C SER A 142 27.06 18.35 19.95
N LEU A 143 26.89 19.68 20.07
CA LEU A 143 25.75 20.41 19.53
C LEU A 143 25.78 20.42 18.00
N SER A 144 26.94 20.63 17.38
CA SER A 144 27.11 20.52 15.94
C SER A 144 26.76 19.11 15.44
N GLN A 145 27.18 18.06 16.13
CA GLN A 145 26.82 16.69 15.76
C GLN A 145 25.31 16.43 15.91
N ARG A 146 24.66 16.98 16.94
CA ARG A 146 23.21 16.88 17.12
C ARG A 146 22.45 17.65 16.04
N LEU A 147 22.95 18.82 15.64
CA LEU A 147 22.39 19.62 14.56
C LEU A 147 22.48 18.87 13.23
N GLU A 148 23.61 18.25 12.94
CA GLU A 148 23.80 17.45 11.72
C GLU A 148 22.80 16.29 11.65
N ARG A 149 22.70 15.50 12.73
CA ARG A 149 21.72 14.40 12.81
C ARG A 149 20.28 14.89 12.69
N ALA A 150 19.98 16.07 13.24
CA ALA A 150 18.66 16.68 13.12
C ALA A 150 18.37 17.10 11.66
N ASN A 151 19.36 17.67 10.97
CA ASN A 151 19.25 18.02 9.55
C ASN A 151 19.06 16.77 8.67
N GLU A 152 19.85 15.72 8.88
CA GLU A 152 19.69 14.43 8.19
C GLU A 152 18.26 13.87 8.38
N ARG A 153 17.74 13.94 9.61
CA ARG A 153 16.37 13.49 9.91
C ARG A 153 15.30 14.37 9.27
N VAL A 154 15.52 15.67 9.17
CA VAL A 154 14.60 16.57 8.45
C VAL A 154 14.60 16.23 6.96
N GLN A 155 15.77 16.00 6.36
CA GLN A 155 15.87 15.59 4.95
C GLN A 155 15.18 14.24 4.70
N SER A 156 15.37 13.26 5.59
CA SER A 156 14.70 11.97 5.45
C SER A 156 13.17 12.11 5.55
N LEU A 157 12.68 12.89 6.51
CA LEU A 157 11.24 13.14 6.66
C LEU A 157 10.65 13.91 5.47
N GLN A 158 11.40 14.82 4.87
CA GLN A 158 10.99 15.51 3.65
C GLN A 158 10.88 14.53 2.47
N GLN A 159 11.83 13.62 2.32
CA GLN A 159 11.77 12.58 1.29
C GLN A 159 10.57 11.64 1.51
N ASP A 160 10.34 11.21 2.75
CA ASP A 160 9.19 10.38 3.11
C ASP A 160 7.87 11.08 2.82
N GLN A 161 7.79 12.39 3.10
CA GLN A 161 6.60 13.19 2.79
C GLN A 161 6.35 13.26 1.27
N GLN A 162 7.39 13.43 0.45
CA GLN A 162 7.27 13.42 -1.01
C GLN A 162 6.81 12.05 -1.53
N ASN A 163 7.40 10.97 -1.02
CA ASN A 163 7.01 9.60 -1.37
C ASN A 163 5.54 9.34 -1.02
N LEU A 164 5.12 9.74 0.18
CA LEU A 164 3.74 9.57 0.63
C LEU A 164 2.75 10.40 -0.19
N GLN A 165 3.14 11.61 -0.63
CA GLN A 165 2.33 12.41 -1.55
C GLN A 165 2.17 11.72 -2.91
N GLN A 166 3.25 11.13 -3.43
CA GLN A 166 3.21 10.37 -4.68
C GLN A 166 2.31 9.13 -4.56
N ASP A 167 2.43 8.36 -3.50
CA ASP A 167 1.59 7.19 -3.22
C ASP A 167 0.11 7.55 -3.05
N LEU A 168 -0.16 8.68 -2.40
CA LEU A 168 -1.52 9.16 -2.24
C LEU A 168 -2.11 9.58 -3.60
N SER A 169 -1.32 10.19 -4.47
CA SER A 169 -1.74 10.55 -5.83
C SER A 169 -2.03 9.30 -6.69
N SER A 170 -1.18 8.27 -6.61
CA SER A 170 -1.34 7.03 -7.37
C SER A 170 -2.55 6.24 -6.87
N THR A 171 -2.74 6.16 -5.55
CA THR A 171 -3.91 5.51 -4.93
C THR A 171 -5.21 6.23 -5.31
N ARG A 172 -5.21 7.57 -5.37
CA ARG A 172 -6.37 8.35 -5.86
C ARG A 172 -6.69 8.04 -7.31
N GLN A 173 -5.68 7.95 -8.18
CA GLN A 173 -5.86 7.58 -9.58
C GLN A 173 -6.42 6.16 -9.73
N GLN A 174 -5.89 5.20 -8.97
CA GLN A 174 -6.39 3.83 -8.95
C GLN A 174 -7.85 3.79 -8.50
N LEU A 175 -8.20 4.46 -7.41
CA LEU A 175 -9.58 4.54 -6.91
C LEU A 175 -10.53 5.10 -7.98
N GLU A 176 -10.11 6.15 -8.70
CA GLU A 176 -10.91 6.74 -9.77
C GLU A 176 -11.06 5.79 -10.96
N SER A 177 -10.02 5.05 -11.32
CA SER A 177 -10.10 4.01 -12.36
C SER A 177 -11.06 2.88 -11.96
N SER A 178 -11.00 2.40 -10.72
CA SER A 178 -11.93 1.38 -10.20
C SER A 178 -13.36 1.88 -10.13
N LYS A 179 -13.59 3.15 -9.78
CA LYS A 179 -14.92 3.77 -9.83
C LYS A 179 -15.48 3.80 -11.26
N ARG A 180 -14.67 4.16 -12.25
CA ARG A 180 -15.08 4.12 -13.67
C ARG A 180 -15.38 2.71 -14.14
N GLN A 181 -14.58 1.73 -13.73
CA GLN A 181 -14.84 0.31 -14.02
C GLN A 181 -16.15 -0.16 -13.39
N LEU A 182 -16.42 0.20 -12.14
CA LEU A 182 -17.69 -0.11 -11.47
C LEU A 182 -18.89 0.52 -12.19
N ALA A 183 -18.77 1.78 -12.63
CA ALA A 183 -19.82 2.45 -13.39
C ALA A 183 -20.07 1.78 -14.76
N SER A 184 -19.00 1.38 -15.46
CA SER A 184 -19.11 0.59 -16.70
C SER A 184 -19.81 -0.73 -16.46
N MET A 185 -19.39 -1.48 -15.43
CA MET A 185 -19.96 -2.78 -15.12
C MET A 185 -21.43 -2.68 -14.71
N ALA A 186 -21.83 -1.61 -13.99
CA ALA A 186 -23.23 -1.33 -13.70
C ALA A 186 -24.06 -1.07 -14.97
N HIS A 187 -23.48 -0.37 -15.95
CA HIS A 187 -24.11 -0.15 -17.25
C HIS A 187 -24.24 -1.46 -18.05
N ASP A 188 -23.20 -2.30 -18.04
CA ASP A 188 -23.21 -3.61 -18.70
C ASP A 188 -24.28 -4.53 -18.10
N VAL A 189 -24.39 -4.57 -16.77
CA VAL A 189 -25.45 -5.32 -16.07
C VAL A 189 -26.83 -4.84 -16.50
N THR A 190 -27.05 -3.53 -16.58
CA THR A 190 -28.33 -2.97 -17.03
C THR A 190 -28.63 -3.36 -18.48
N SER A 191 -27.63 -3.32 -19.35
CA SER A 191 -27.76 -3.69 -20.75
C SER A 191 -28.05 -5.19 -20.93
N LEU A 192 -27.39 -6.04 -20.14
CA LEU A 192 -27.65 -7.49 -20.11
C LEU A 192 -29.06 -7.81 -19.59
N GLN A 193 -29.54 -7.07 -18.58
CA GLN A 193 -30.91 -7.22 -18.09
C GLN A 193 -31.93 -6.89 -19.18
N GLN A 194 -31.74 -5.79 -19.92
CA GLN A 194 -32.61 -5.43 -21.05
C GLN A 194 -32.55 -6.48 -22.17
N LEU A 195 -31.36 -7.00 -22.48
CA LEU A 195 -31.21 -8.06 -23.47
C LEU A 195 -31.92 -9.35 -23.03
N GLN A 196 -31.83 -9.70 -21.75
CA GLN A 196 -32.53 -10.86 -21.20
C GLN A 196 -34.06 -10.69 -21.32
N GLU A 197 -34.58 -9.51 -21.01
CA GLU A 197 -36.02 -9.21 -21.10
C GLU A 197 -36.53 -9.26 -22.54
N THR A 198 -35.78 -8.68 -23.49
CA THR A 198 -36.10 -8.75 -24.92
C THR A 198 -36.04 -10.17 -25.47
N THR A 199 -35.04 -10.96 -25.07
CA THR A 199 -34.91 -12.36 -25.47
C THR A 199 -36.06 -13.20 -24.92
N ARG A 200 -36.49 -12.93 -23.67
CA ARG A 200 -37.66 -13.58 -23.07
C ARG A 200 -38.93 -13.26 -23.83
N ALA A 201 -39.17 -11.99 -24.17
CA ALA A 201 -40.33 -11.60 -24.97
C ALA A 201 -40.33 -12.25 -26.38
N GLN A 202 -39.16 -12.38 -27.01
CA GLN A 202 -39.01 -13.09 -28.28
C GLN A 202 -39.37 -14.57 -28.14
N TYR A 203 -38.89 -15.23 -27.07
CA TYR A 203 -39.22 -16.63 -26.78
C TYR A 203 -40.73 -16.84 -26.61
N ASP A 204 -41.39 -15.98 -25.80
CA ASP A 204 -42.83 -16.04 -25.60
C ASP A 204 -43.60 -15.85 -26.91
N SER A 205 -43.17 -14.91 -27.77
CA SER A 205 -43.78 -14.68 -29.08
C SER A 205 -43.61 -15.86 -30.05
N LEU A 206 -42.44 -16.52 -30.00
CA LEU A 206 -42.17 -17.70 -30.82
C LEU A 206 -43.01 -18.88 -30.37
N GLN A 207 -43.16 -19.07 -29.06
CA GLN A 207 -44.00 -20.10 -28.48
C GLN A 207 -45.46 -19.91 -28.90
N GLN A 208 -46.00 -18.68 -28.80
CA GLN A 208 -47.36 -18.37 -29.28
C GLN A 208 -47.53 -18.67 -30.76
N ARG A 209 -46.55 -18.32 -31.60
CA ARG A 209 -46.60 -18.61 -33.04
C ARG A 209 -46.55 -20.11 -33.33
N LEU A 210 -45.79 -20.87 -32.56
CA LEU A 210 -45.76 -22.34 -32.63
C LEU A 210 -47.14 -22.91 -32.28
N GLU A 211 -47.74 -22.47 -31.17
CA GLU A 211 -49.08 -22.88 -30.76
C GLU A 211 -50.12 -22.57 -31.85
N GLN A 212 -50.09 -21.34 -32.40
CA GLN A 212 -50.97 -20.95 -33.51
C GLN A 212 -50.77 -21.84 -34.75
N SER A 213 -49.52 -22.05 -35.18
CA SER A 213 -49.20 -22.91 -36.34
C SER A 213 -49.67 -24.35 -36.13
N THR A 214 -49.51 -24.89 -34.92
CA THR A 214 -50.01 -26.24 -34.60
C THR A 214 -51.54 -26.31 -34.65
N ALA A 215 -52.24 -25.26 -34.19
CA ALA A 215 -53.70 -25.19 -34.28
C ALA A 215 -54.19 -25.06 -35.73
N GLU A 216 -53.55 -24.22 -36.55
CA GLU A 216 -53.84 -24.07 -37.98
C GLU A 216 -53.61 -25.39 -38.73
N LEU A 217 -52.52 -26.10 -38.43
CA LEU A 217 -52.22 -27.39 -39.04
C LEU A 217 -53.26 -28.45 -38.66
N GLN A 218 -53.77 -28.44 -37.43
CA GLN A 218 -54.85 -29.33 -37.01
C GLN A 218 -56.18 -29.00 -37.69
N GLN A 219 -56.49 -27.71 -37.87
CA GLN A 219 -57.65 -27.27 -38.65
C GLN A 219 -57.54 -27.67 -40.12
N ALA A 220 -56.37 -27.50 -40.75
CA ALA A 220 -56.13 -27.92 -42.12
C ALA A 220 -56.29 -29.44 -42.27
N LYS A 221 -55.76 -30.24 -41.33
CA LYS A 221 -55.95 -31.70 -41.31
C LYS A 221 -57.42 -32.10 -41.23
N THR A 222 -58.19 -31.49 -40.33
CA THR A 222 -59.63 -31.78 -40.19
C THR A 222 -60.42 -31.33 -41.42
N ALA A 223 -60.09 -30.18 -42.01
CA ALA A 223 -60.70 -29.72 -43.26
C ALA A 223 -60.40 -30.67 -44.44
N MET A 224 -59.16 -31.15 -44.57
CA MET A 224 -58.78 -32.15 -45.56
C MET A 224 -59.58 -33.45 -45.38
N HIS A 225 -59.72 -33.92 -44.14
CA HIS A 225 -60.50 -35.11 -43.83
C HIS A 225 -61.98 -34.95 -44.22
N ASN A 226 -62.57 -33.80 -43.90
CA ASN A 226 -63.96 -33.47 -44.26
C ASN A 226 -64.15 -33.36 -45.78
N SER A 227 -63.22 -32.74 -46.50
CA SER A 227 -63.24 -32.70 -47.97
C SER A 227 -63.13 -34.10 -48.57
N GLY A 228 -62.28 -34.96 -48.00
CA GLY A 228 -62.18 -36.37 -48.37
C GLY A 228 -63.52 -37.12 -48.21
N PHE A 229 -64.23 -36.91 -47.10
CA PHE A 229 -65.57 -37.48 -46.91
C PHE A 229 -66.58 -36.97 -47.95
N LYS A 230 -66.60 -35.66 -48.22
CA LYS A 230 -67.50 -35.08 -49.23
C LYS A 230 -67.24 -35.66 -50.62
N LEU A 231 -65.98 -35.79 -51.02
CA LEU A 231 -65.61 -36.40 -52.30
C LEU A 231 -66.06 -37.86 -52.38
N ASN A 232 -65.89 -38.63 -51.30
CA ASN A 232 -66.36 -40.01 -51.25
C ASN A 232 -67.89 -40.11 -51.32
N SER A 233 -68.62 -39.23 -50.63
CA SER A 233 -70.09 -39.16 -50.72
C SER A 233 -70.55 -38.83 -52.14
N LEU A 234 -69.96 -37.80 -52.75
CA LEU A 234 -70.29 -37.36 -54.09
C LEU A 234 -69.96 -38.43 -55.14
N GLN A 235 -68.85 -39.16 -54.96
CA GLN A 235 -68.53 -40.33 -55.78
C GLN A 235 -69.63 -41.40 -55.66
N GLY A 236 -70.08 -41.71 -54.44
CA GLY A 236 -71.16 -42.68 -54.23
C GLY A 236 -72.51 -42.21 -54.80
N GLU A 237 -72.83 -40.92 -54.72
CA GLU A 237 -74.01 -40.33 -55.36
C GLU A 237 -73.93 -40.38 -56.88
N TYR A 238 -72.76 -40.09 -57.46
CA TYR A 238 -72.52 -40.20 -58.89
C TYR A 238 -72.69 -41.64 -59.39
N ASP A 239 -72.15 -42.62 -58.65
CA ASP A 239 -72.29 -44.04 -58.98
C ASP A 239 -73.77 -44.46 -58.97
N LYS A 240 -74.57 -43.98 -58.01
CA LYS A 240 -76.03 -44.21 -57.97
C LYS A 240 -76.74 -43.58 -59.15
N LEU A 241 -76.47 -42.30 -59.43
CA LEU A 241 -77.08 -41.57 -60.54
C LEU A 241 -76.78 -42.24 -61.88
N LYS A 242 -75.55 -42.74 -62.06
CA LYS A 242 -75.16 -43.51 -63.24
C LYS A 242 -76.04 -44.74 -63.42
N VAL A 243 -76.28 -45.51 -62.36
CA VAL A 243 -77.17 -46.69 -62.41
C VAL A 243 -78.62 -46.30 -62.75
N GLU A 244 -79.13 -45.18 -62.23
CA GLU A 244 -80.47 -44.70 -62.58
C GLU A 244 -80.56 -44.23 -64.03
N TYR A 245 -79.55 -43.53 -64.54
CA TYR A 245 -79.46 -43.11 -65.92
C TYR A 245 -79.49 -44.30 -66.90
N ASP A 246 -78.69 -45.33 -66.61
CA ASP A 246 -78.62 -46.53 -67.45
C ASP A 246 -79.96 -47.29 -67.51
N LYS A 247 -80.80 -47.20 -66.47
CA LYS A 247 -82.14 -47.82 -66.46
C LYS A 247 -83.17 -47.11 -67.35
N LEU A 248 -83.02 -45.81 -67.59
CA LEU A 248 -83.97 -45.00 -68.36
C LEU A 248 -83.82 -45.20 -69.88
N PHE A 249 -82.65 -45.65 -70.35
CA PHE A 249 -82.38 -45.92 -71.75
C PHE A 249 -82.22 -47.43 -72.00
N ARG A 250 -83.35 -48.15 -72.15
CA ARG A 250 -83.31 -49.46 -72.83
C ARG A 250 -83.26 -49.23 -74.35
N PRO A 251 -82.47 -49.99 -75.12
CA PRO A 251 -82.43 -49.85 -76.58
C PRO A 251 -83.81 -50.09 -77.23
N ALA A 252 -84.03 -49.56 -78.44
CA ALA A 252 -85.33 -49.66 -79.13
C ALA A 252 -85.66 -51.09 -79.58
N ARG A 253 -86.93 -51.50 -79.48
CA ARG A 253 -87.42 -52.83 -79.90
C ARG A 253 -87.13 -53.07 -81.40
N SER A 254 -86.39 -54.12 -81.73
CA SER A 254 -85.94 -54.48 -83.09
C SER A 254 -86.30 -55.94 -83.44
N PRO A 255 -86.68 -56.25 -84.69
CA PRO A 255 -86.91 -57.62 -85.14
C PRO A 255 -85.62 -58.39 -85.49
N GLU A 256 -84.46 -57.74 -85.53
CA GLU A 256 -83.20 -58.36 -85.98
C GLU A 256 -82.75 -59.51 -85.06
N GLY A 257 -82.44 -60.67 -85.65
CA GLY A 257 -82.02 -61.88 -84.92
C GLY A 257 -83.12 -62.60 -84.13
N ARG A 258 -84.35 -62.07 -84.12
CA ARG A 258 -85.52 -62.62 -83.40
C ARG A 258 -86.42 -63.40 -84.34
N TYR A 259 -87.18 -64.35 -83.80
CA TYR A 259 -88.12 -65.13 -84.60
C TYR A 259 -89.43 -64.35 -84.81
N LEU A 260 -89.69 -63.94 -86.06
CA LEU A 260 -90.86 -63.14 -86.43
C LEU A 260 -92.12 -63.99 -86.40
N VAL A 261 -93.12 -63.54 -85.66
CA VAL A 261 -94.46 -64.12 -85.65
C VAL A 261 -95.46 -63.02 -85.96
N ILE A 262 -96.28 -63.22 -86.99
CA ILE A 262 -97.33 -62.27 -87.38
C ILE A 262 -98.68 -62.84 -86.95
N VAL A 263 -99.39 -62.07 -86.12
CA VAL A 263 -100.72 -62.43 -85.63
C VAL A 263 -101.68 -61.36 -86.12
N ARG A 264 -102.67 -61.78 -86.90
CA ARG A 264 -103.75 -60.92 -87.35
C ARG A 264 -105.00 -61.20 -86.54
N TYR A 265 -105.65 -60.16 -86.07
CA TYR A 265 -106.87 -60.29 -85.29
C TYR A 265 -108.00 -59.47 -85.91
N SER A 266 -109.14 -60.10 -86.13
CA SER A 266 -110.35 -59.48 -86.69
C SER A 266 -111.62 -60.13 -86.12
N LYS A 267 -112.78 -59.55 -86.40
CA LYS A 267 -114.09 -60.01 -85.94
C LYS A 267 -115.08 -59.95 -87.10
N ALA A 268 -115.51 -61.11 -87.59
CA ALA A 268 -116.49 -61.23 -88.67
C ALA A 268 -117.83 -61.70 -88.08
N ASN A 269 -118.93 -60.98 -88.34
CA ASN A 269 -120.27 -61.29 -87.82
C ASN A 269 -120.32 -61.53 -86.30
N GLY A 270 -119.51 -60.81 -85.53
CA GLY A 270 -119.47 -60.91 -84.06
C GLY A 270 -118.54 -62.00 -83.50
N ASN A 271 -118.00 -62.89 -84.33
CA ASN A 271 -117.09 -63.96 -83.89
C ASN A 271 -115.62 -63.55 -84.08
N PRO A 272 -114.74 -63.77 -83.07
CA PRO A 272 -113.32 -63.46 -83.17
C PRO A 272 -112.62 -64.43 -84.13
N GLN A 273 -111.84 -63.88 -85.07
CA GLN A 273 -111.02 -64.61 -86.00
C GLN A 273 -109.56 -64.21 -85.79
N ILE A 274 -108.72 -65.18 -85.43
CA ILE A 274 -107.28 -64.99 -85.29
C ILE A 274 -106.65 -65.70 -86.48
N GLU A 275 -105.88 -64.96 -87.26
CA GLU A 275 -105.05 -65.52 -88.32
C GLU A 275 -103.58 -65.44 -87.90
N TYR A 276 -102.83 -66.50 -88.17
CA TYR A 276 -101.46 -66.65 -87.71
C TYR A 276 -100.55 -67.00 -88.89
N THR A 277 -99.35 -66.44 -88.89
CA THR A 277 -98.29 -66.90 -89.78
C THR A 277 -96.89 -66.65 -89.19
N THR A 278 -95.98 -67.56 -89.49
CA THR A 278 -94.53 -67.40 -89.26
C THR A 278 -93.77 -67.01 -90.51
N ASP A 279 -94.43 -67.00 -91.67
CA ASP A 279 -93.85 -66.60 -92.94
C ASP A 279 -94.88 -65.80 -93.76
N PRO A 280 -94.65 -64.49 -94.00
CA PRO A 280 -95.58 -63.63 -94.75
C PRO A 280 -95.96 -64.17 -96.14
N LEU A 281 -95.13 -65.04 -96.74
CA LEU A 281 -95.33 -65.62 -98.07
C LEU A 281 -96.21 -66.87 -98.05
N SER A 282 -96.32 -67.55 -96.91
CA SER A 282 -97.00 -68.85 -96.79
C SER A 282 -98.52 -68.74 -96.55
N GLY A 283 -99.07 -67.52 -96.60
CA GLY A 283 -100.48 -67.27 -96.30
C GLY A 283 -100.78 -67.25 -94.80
N TYR A 284 -102.04 -66.94 -94.45
CA TYR A 284 -102.51 -66.86 -93.07
C TYR A 284 -103.38 -68.07 -92.73
N GLU A 285 -103.09 -68.74 -91.61
CA GLU A 285 -103.93 -69.83 -91.08
C GLU A 285 -104.90 -69.28 -90.05
N THR A 286 -106.21 -69.56 -90.18
CA THR A 286 -107.20 -69.19 -89.16
C THR A 286 -107.15 -70.22 -88.01
N ILE A 287 -106.82 -69.76 -86.81
CA ILE A 287 -106.66 -70.59 -85.60
C ILE A 287 -107.44 -70.02 -84.42
N SER A 288 -107.67 -70.84 -83.38
CA SER A 288 -108.28 -70.36 -82.12
C SER A 288 -107.26 -69.64 -81.23
N ARG A 289 -107.75 -68.89 -80.23
CA ARG A 289 -106.87 -68.19 -79.26
C ARG A 289 -106.01 -69.15 -78.43
N GLU A 290 -106.60 -70.24 -77.99
CA GLU A 290 -105.90 -71.26 -77.20
C GLU A 290 -104.79 -71.93 -78.02
N GLU A 291 -105.06 -72.17 -79.31
CA GLU A 291 -104.08 -72.74 -80.22
C GLU A 291 -102.94 -71.74 -80.54
N LEU A 292 -103.25 -70.45 -80.71
CA LEU A 292 -102.25 -69.39 -80.85
C LEU A 292 -101.31 -69.37 -79.63
N GLU A 293 -101.87 -69.35 -78.42
CA GLU A 293 -101.08 -69.32 -77.18
C GLU A 293 -100.22 -70.58 -77.02
N GLN A 294 -100.73 -71.77 -77.40
CA GLN A 294 -99.94 -73.00 -77.39
C GLN A 294 -98.78 -72.96 -78.40
N ARG A 295 -99.04 -72.52 -79.64
CA ARG A 295 -98.00 -72.37 -80.67
C ARG A 295 -96.93 -71.34 -80.27
N LEU A 296 -97.34 -70.20 -79.74
CA LEU A 296 -96.43 -69.17 -79.22
C LEU A 296 -95.63 -69.66 -78.00
N SER A 297 -96.26 -70.39 -77.08
CA SER A 297 -95.57 -70.96 -75.91
C SER A 297 -94.52 -71.98 -76.33
N ARG A 298 -94.84 -72.84 -77.32
CA ARG A 298 -93.89 -73.79 -77.90
C ARG A 298 -92.74 -73.07 -78.60
N LEU A 299 -93.04 -72.11 -79.47
CA LEU A 299 -92.01 -71.33 -80.17
C LEU A 299 -91.12 -70.56 -79.20
N LYS A 300 -91.65 -70.05 -78.10
CA LYS A 300 -90.88 -69.36 -77.06
C LYS A 300 -89.88 -70.30 -76.39
N ALA A 301 -90.26 -71.56 -76.14
CA ALA A 301 -89.37 -72.56 -75.58
C ALA A 301 -88.33 -73.07 -76.60
N GLU A 302 -88.71 -73.18 -77.87
CA GLU A 302 -87.83 -73.67 -78.95
C GLU A 302 -86.82 -72.64 -79.46
N LYS A 303 -87.13 -71.34 -79.37
CA LYS A 303 -86.29 -70.26 -79.90
C LYS A 303 -85.56 -69.54 -78.76
N PRO A 304 -84.25 -69.79 -78.55
CA PRO A 304 -83.48 -69.17 -77.46
C PRO A 304 -83.32 -67.66 -77.63
N ASN A 305 -83.40 -67.16 -78.87
CA ASN A 305 -83.29 -65.74 -79.18
C ASN A 305 -84.60 -64.98 -78.95
N GLY A 306 -85.66 -65.58 -78.39
CA GLY A 306 -86.93 -64.91 -78.13
C GLY A 306 -87.75 -64.61 -79.39
N LEU A 307 -89.03 -64.32 -79.19
CA LEU A 307 -90.00 -64.08 -80.26
C LEU A 307 -90.19 -62.58 -80.48
N TYR A 308 -90.27 -62.15 -81.74
CA TYR A 308 -90.76 -60.83 -82.12
C TYR A 308 -92.19 -60.96 -82.64
N ILE A 309 -93.15 -60.43 -81.89
CA ILE A 309 -94.56 -60.60 -82.19
C ILE A 309 -95.10 -59.34 -82.86
N LYS A 310 -95.51 -59.47 -84.12
CA LYS A 310 -96.15 -58.41 -84.89
C LYS A 310 -97.65 -58.65 -84.93
N VAL A 311 -98.40 -57.84 -84.18
CA VAL A 311 -99.86 -57.86 -84.23
C VAL A 311 -100.34 -56.92 -85.33
N VAL A 312 -101.20 -57.41 -86.23
CA VAL A 312 -101.73 -56.66 -87.37
C VAL A 312 -103.25 -56.64 -87.31
N PHE A 313 -103.86 -55.45 -87.42
CA PHE A 313 -105.30 -55.29 -87.48
C PHE A 313 -105.71 -54.84 -88.89
N PRO A 314 -106.51 -55.62 -89.64
CA PRO A 314 -107.03 -55.20 -90.94
C PRO A 314 -107.94 -53.96 -90.85
N GLU A 315 -108.03 -53.16 -91.92
CA GLU A 315 -108.80 -51.90 -91.94
C GLU A 315 -110.30 -52.08 -91.60
N ASN A 316 -110.86 -53.27 -91.83
CA ASN A 316 -112.23 -53.66 -91.45
C ASN A 316 -112.23 -54.74 -90.37
N SER A 317 -111.33 -54.67 -89.39
CA SER A 317 -111.20 -55.69 -88.33
C SER A 317 -112.41 -55.82 -87.41
N GLY A 318 -113.28 -54.81 -87.31
CA GLY A 318 -114.46 -54.86 -86.43
C GLY A 318 -114.14 -54.90 -84.93
N LEU A 319 -112.89 -54.55 -84.54
CA LEU A 319 -112.40 -54.55 -83.17
C LEU A 319 -112.44 -53.15 -82.54
N ALA A 320 -112.75 -53.05 -81.25
CA ALA A 320 -112.56 -51.82 -80.50
C ALA A 320 -111.07 -51.61 -80.15
N TYR A 321 -110.64 -50.36 -80.02
CA TYR A 321 -109.26 -49.99 -79.66
C TYR A 321 -108.78 -50.70 -78.37
N ASN A 322 -109.63 -50.75 -77.33
CA ASN A 322 -109.29 -51.41 -76.07
C ASN A 322 -109.09 -52.92 -76.23
N GLU A 323 -109.85 -53.57 -77.12
CA GLU A 323 -109.71 -55.02 -77.38
C GLU A 323 -108.40 -55.29 -78.13
N ALA A 324 -108.10 -54.49 -79.16
CA ALA A 324 -106.87 -54.58 -79.92
C ALA A 324 -105.63 -54.30 -79.05
N TRP A 325 -105.68 -53.28 -78.19
CA TRP A 325 -104.59 -52.93 -77.28
C TRP A 325 -104.38 -54.00 -76.20
N LYS A 326 -105.47 -54.49 -75.57
CA LYS A 326 -105.40 -55.55 -74.55
C LYS A 326 -104.82 -56.82 -75.14
N PHE A 327 -105.27 -57.21 -76.34
CA PHE A 327 -104.73 -58.37 -77.05
C PHE A 327 -103.24 -58.21 -77.34
N THR A 328 -102.81 -57.05 -77.85
CA THR A 328 -101.40 -56.77 -78.16
C THR A 328 -100.52 -56.77 -76.91
N SER A 329 -100.94 -56.08 -75.85
CA SER A 329 -100.19 -55.97 -74.61
C SER A 329 -100.07 -57.31 -73.88
N GLU A 330 -101.15 -58.12 -73.84
CA GLU A 330 -101.12 -59.46 -73.23
C GLU A 330 -100.17 -60.39 -74.01
N LEU A 331 -100.22 -60.33 -75.34
CA LEU A 331 -99.36 -61.14 -76.20
C LEU A 331 -97.89 -60.73 -76.07
N HIS A 332 -97.61 -59.42 -76.04
CA HIS A 332 -96.25 -58.89 -75.90
C HIS A 332 -95.65 -59.16 -74.51
N ALA A 333 -96.38 -58.89 -73.43
CA ALA A 333 -95.87 -59.12 -72.09
C ALA A 333 -95.48 -60.59 -71.83
N ARG A 334 -96.27 -61.53 -72.37
CA ARG A 334 -96.07 -62.97 -72.13
C ARG A 334 -95.06 -63.61 -73.07
N TYR A 335 -95.01 -63.16 -74.33
CA TYR A 335 -94.32 -63.90 -75.39
C TYR A 335 -93.29 -63.08 -76.17
N ASP A 336 -93.36 -61.74 -76.16
CA ASP A 336 -92.39 -60.91 -76.87
C ASP A 336 -91.09 -60.74 -76.07
N TYR A 337 -89.95 -60.83 -76.76
CA TYR A 337 -88.64 -60.79 -76.11
C TYR A 337 -88.39 -59.46 -75.37
N TYR A 338 -88.90 -58.33 -75.88
CA TYR A 338 -88.59 -57.00 -75.36
C TYR A 338 -89.13 -56.75 -73.95
N SER A 339 -90.17 -57.50 -73.57
CA SER A 339 -90.82 -57.39 -72.25
C SER A 339 -90.28 -58.41 -71.24
N GLN A 340 -89.34 -59.28 -71.63
CA GLN A 340 -88.76 -60.31 -70.78
C GLN A 340 -87.45 -59.80 -70.15
N PRO A 341 -87.27 -59.86 -68.82
CA PRO A 341 -86.05 -59.36 -68.16
C PRO A 341 -84.81 -60.23 -68.41
N ASP A 342 -84.97 -61.49 -68.82
CA ASP A 342 -83.91 -62.51 -68.86
C ASP A 342 -83.47 -62.93 -70.27
N VAL A 343 -83.94 -62.24 -71.33
CA VAL A 343 -83.47 -62.52 -72.70
C VAL A 343 -82.23 -61.67 -72.97
N PRO A 344 -81.05 -62.29 -73.20
CA PRO A 344 -79.83 -61.55 -73.52
C PRO A 344 -80.06 -60.68 -74.76
N ASP A 345 -79.66 -59.42 -74.67
CA ASP A 345 -79.66 -58.51 -75.81
C ASP A 345 -78.38 -58.76 -76.62
N PRO A 346 -78.46 -59.31 -77.85
CA PRO A 346 -77.27 -59.56 -78.66
C PRO A 346 -76.54 -58.28 -79.07
N ASP A 347 -77.18 -57.11 -78.91
CA ASP A 347 -76.64 -55.80 -79.29
C ASP A 347 -75.95 -55.04 -78.13
N LEU A 348 -75.85 -55.64 -76.93
CA LEU A 348 -75.11 -55.03 -75.81
C LEU A 348 -73.65 -55.52 -75.80
N PRO A 349 -72.65 -54.67 -76.14
CA PRO A 349 -71.25 -55.02 -75.96
C PRO A 349 -70.92 -55.18 -74.48
N GLY A 350 -70.21 -56.25 -74.14
CA GLY A 350 -69.97 -56.72 -72.77
C GLY A 350 -69.49 -55.65 -71.80
N SER A 351 -70.20 -55.54 -70.67
CA SER A 351 -69.72 -54.86 -69.46
C SER A 351 -68.49 -55.61 -68.93
N ASN A 352 -67.29 -55.17 -69.30
CA ASN A 352 -66.07 -55.53 -68.58
C ASN A 352 -65.15 -54.32 -68.50
N GLY A 353 -64.89 -53.87 -67.28
CA GLY A 353 -63.86 -52.87 -67.00
C GLY A 353 -64.17 -51.98 -65.81
N LYS A 354 -64.05 -52.51 -64.59
CA LYS A 354 -63.72 -51.67 -63.42
C LYS A 354 -62.26 -51.23 -63.57
N PRO A 355 -61.91 -49.93 -63.51
CA PRO A 355 -60.53 -49.55 -63.28
C PRO A 355 -60.23 -49.51 -61.78
N GLU A 356 -59.19 -50.26 -61.38
CA GLU A 356 -58.55 -50.19 -60.07
C GLU A 356 -57.98 -48.78 -59.81
N LYS A 357 -58.18 -48.28 -58.57
CA LYS A 357 -57.56 -47.03 -58.08
C LYS A 357 -56.06 -47.26 -57.83
N PRO A 358 -55.16 -46.34 -58.23
CA PRO A 358 -53.77 -46.42 -57.79
C PRO A 358 -53.61 -45.85 -56.37
N VAL A 359 -52.85 -46.59 -55.55
CA VAL A 359 -52.46 -46.24 -54.17
C VAL A 359 -51.27 -45.27 -54.21
N PRO A 360 -51.25 -44.18 -53.40
CA PRO A 360 -50.09 -43.28 -53.33
C PRO A 360 -48.96 -43.87 -52.45
N PRO A 361 -47.69 -43.54 -52.72
CA PRO A 361 -46.56 -44.08 -51.96
C PRO A 361 -46.50 -43.44 -50.57
N ALA A 362 -46.28 -44.28 -49.57
CA ALA A 362 -46.05 -43.90 -48.18
C ALA A 362 -44.71 -43.15 -48.03
N GLN A 363 -44.72 -42.11 -47.19
CA GLN A 363 -43.53 -41.62 -46.48
C GLN A 363 -43.66 -42.00 -45.02
#